data_AF-A0A9D6TVE6-F1
#
_entry.id   AF-A0A9D6TVE6-F1
#
_cell.length_a   1.000
_cell.length_b   1.000
_cell.length_c   1.000
_cell.angle_alpha   90.00
_cell.angle_beta   90.00
_cell.angle_gamma   90.00
#
_symmetry.space_group_name_H-M   'P 1'
#
loop_
_entity.id
_entity.type
_entity.pdbx_description
1 polymer ?
#
loop_
_entity_poly.entity_id
_entity_poly.type
_entity_poly.pdbx_seq_one_letter_code
_entity_poly.pdbx_strand_id
1 'polypeptide(L)'
;MSEIVEEIRQAYATVGILLDGPAAYGTYYRLLCAGCGRMVGNVGDRLLPRMAAGIVTQQFDLYAAGLMGCACGHQRERARSLDPERWQAAQQRYPS
;
A
#
# COMPACT_ATOMS: atom_id res chain seq x y z
N MET A 1 -6.44 15.51 -12.48
CA MET A 1 -5.50 14.69 -11.69
C MET A 1 -4.50 14.11 -12.66
N SER A 2 -3.18 14.13 -12.37
CA SER A 2 -2.17 13.63 -13.32
C SER A 2 -2.25 12.11 -13.46
N GLU A 3 -1.83 11.57 -14.61
CA GLU A 3 -1.82 10.12 -14.86
C GLU A 3 -1.03 9.36 -13.80
N ILE A 4 0.07 9.95 -13.32
CA ILE A 4 0.90 9.35 -12.27
C ILE A 4 0.19 9.28 -10.91
N VAL A 5 -0.60 10.30 -10.55
CA VAL A 5 -1.38 10.29 -9.30
C VAL A 5 -2.48 9.23 -9.38
N GLU A 6 -3.08 9.09 -10.55
CA GLU A 6 -4.09 8.06 -10.79
C GLU A 6 -3.48 6.64 -10.74
N GLU A 7 -2.29 6.44 -11.32
CA GLU A 7 -1.53 5.19 -11.21
C GLU A 7 -1.25 4.84 -9.74
N ILE A 8 -0.73 5.80 -8.97
CA ILE A 8 -0.44 5.64 -7.54
C ILE A 8 -1.73 5.27 -6.78
N ARG A 9 -2.83 5.99 -7.05
CA ARG A 9 -4.13 5.76 -6.41
C ARG A 9 -4.61 4.33 -6.66
N GLN A 10 -4.54 3.87 -7.91
CA GLN A 10 -4.95 2.52 -8.27
C GLN A 10 -4.05 1.44 -7.65
N ALA A 11 -2.74 1.64 -7.67
CA ALA A 11 -1.78 0.70 -7.11
C ALA A 11 -2.00 0.48 -5.61
N TYR A 12 -2.08 1.56 -4.82
CA TYR A 12 -2.27 1.48 -3.37
C TYR A 12 -3.67 1.02 -2.97
N ALA A 13 -4.69 1.30 -3.78
CA ALA A 13 -6.05 0.81 -3.53
C ALA A 13 -6.13 -0.72 -3.51
N THR A 14 -5.27 -1.42 -4.27
CA THR A 14 -5.25 -2.89 -4.29
C THR A 14 -5.06 -3.48 -2.87
N VAL A 15 -4.16 -2.89 -2.09
CA VAL A 15 -3.81 -3.30 -0.72
C VAL A 15 -4.61 -2.56 0.36
N GLY A 16 -5.69 -1.85 0.00
CA GLY A 16 -6.54 -1.16 0.98
C GLY A 16 -5.90 0.10 1.56
N ILE A 17 -5.14 0.82 0.74
CA ILE A 17 -4.59 2.14 1.06
C ILE A 17 -5.24 3.18 0.16
N LEU A 18 -5.69 4.29 0.77
CA LEU A 18 -6.27 5.43 0.08
C LEU A 18 -5.19 6.49 -0.16
N LEU A 19 -5.19 7.05 -1.36
CA LEU A 19 -4.41 8.25 -1.67
C LEU A 19 -5.23 9.47 -1.29
N ASP A 20 -4.77 10.20 -0.28
CA ASP A 20 -5.35 11.46 0.17
C ASP A 20 -4.56 12.65 -0.40
N GLY A 21 -5.07 13.87 -0.18
CA GLY A 21 -4.50 15.11 -0.69
C GLY A 21 -3.04 15.35 -0.31
N PRO A 22 -2.40 16.34 -0.97
CA PRO A 22 -0.98 16.58 -0.85
C PRO A 22 -0.55 16.85 0.59
N ALA A 23 0.58 16.26 1.01
CA ALA A 23 1.17 16.39 2.34
C ALA A 23 1.96 17.71 2.49
N ALA A 24 2.64 18.16 1.43
CA ALA A 24 3.34 19.44 1.31
C ALA A 24 3.81 19.70 -0.14
N TYR A 25 3.77 20.95 -0.60
CA TYR A 25 4.33 21.44 -1.88
C TYR A 25 4.04 20.61 -3.15
N GLY A 26 2.90 19.93 -3.21
CA GLY A 26 2.41 19.23 -4.41
C GLY A 26 3.17 17.97 -4.82
N THR A 27 4.30 17.66 -4.18
CA THR A 27 5.18 16.53 -4.59
C THR A 27 4.97 15.26 -3.79
N TYR A 28 4.26 15.32 -2.67
CA TYR A 28 3.96 14.18 -1.82
C TYR A 28 2.47 14.09 -1.50
N TYR A 29 1.94 12.87 -1.48
CA TYR A 29 0.54 12.55 -1.20
C TYR A 29 0.47 11.69 0.04
N ARG A 30 -0.55 11.92 0.88
CA ARG A 30 -0.75 11.17 2.10
C ARG A 30 -1.37 9.81 1.78
N LEU A 31 -0.87 8.76 2.42
CA LEU A 31 -1.43 7.42 2.35
C LEU A 31 -2.22 7.15 3.62
N LEU A 32 -3.51 6.86 3.48
CA LEU A 32 -4.41 6.53 4.60
C LEU A 32 -4.83 5.06 4.52
N CYS A 33 -5.02 4.43 5.67
CA CYS A 33 -5.63 3.11 5.74
C CYS A 33 -7.11 3.19 5.35
N ALA A 34 -7.55 2.38 4.38
CA ALA A 34 -8.97 2.34 3.97
C ALA A 34 -9.89 1.77 5.07
N GLY A 35 -9.34 0.98 6.01
CA GLY A 35 -10.13 0.38 7.09
C GLY A 35 -10.38 1.29 8.30
N CYS A 36 -9.41 2.14 8.67
CA CYS A 36 -9.52 2.98 9.88
C CYS A 36 -9.19 4.46 9.68
N GLY A 37 -8.87 4.89 8.47
CA GLY A 37 -8.55 6.28 8.13
C GLY A 37 -7.21 6.81 8.66
N ARG A 38 -6.47 6.03 9.47
CA ARG A 38 -5.16 6.45 10.00
C ARG A 38 -4.13 6.58 8.89
N MET A 39 -3.26 7.57 9.03
CA MET A 39 -2.13 7.76 8.15
C MET A 39 -1.13 6.60 8.27
N VAL A 40 -0.69 6.06 7.13
CA VAL A 40 0.27 4.95 7.04
C VAL A 40 1.57 5.34 6.33
N GLY A 41 1.61 6.49 5.66
CA GLY A 41 2.82 7.00 5.02
C GLY A 41 2.57 8.16 4.06
N ASN A 42 3.58 8.46 3.26
CA ASN A 42 3.51 9.39 2.14
C ASN A 42 4.12 8.74 0.90
N VAL A 43 3.67 9.18 -0.28
CA VAL A 43 4.24 8.78 -1.57
C VAL A 43 4.52 10.00 -2.42
N GLY A 44 5.68 10.03 -3.06
CA GLY A 44 6.03 11.09 -4.01
C GLY A 44 5.45 10.83 -5.39
N ASP A 45 5.00 11.87 -6.09
CA ASP A 45 4.57 11.77 -7.50
C ASP A 45 5.73 11.75 -8.50
N ARG A 46 6.98 11.79 -8.01
CA ARG A 46 8.20 11.62 -8.81
C ARG A 46 8.65 10.17 -8.93
N LEU A 47 7.83 9.20 -8.52
CA LEU A 47 8.04 7.81 -8.93
C LEU A 47 8.15 7.76 -10.46
N LEU A 48 8.99 6.90 -11.05
CA LEU A 48 8.99 6.81 -12.51
C LEU A 48 7.64 6.26 -12.97
N PRO A 49 7.10 6.72 -14.12
CA PRO A 49 5.84 6.22 -14.65
C PRO A 49 5.83 4.69 -14.74
N ARG A 50 4.71 4.06 -14.36
CA ARG A 50 4.47 2.61 -14.37
C ARG A 50 5.20 1.81 -13.28
N MET A 51 5.79 2.47 -12.28
CA MET A 51 6.44 1.79 -11.16
C MET A 51 5.52 1.47 -9.98
N ALA A 52 4.43 2.21 -9.78
CA ALA A 52 3.67 2.15 -8.53
C ALA A 52 3.11 0.74 -8.27
N ALA A 53 2.54 0.11 -9.30
CA ALA A 53 2.02 -1.25 -9.22
C ALA A 53 3.13 -2.28 -8.90
N GLY A 54 4.30 -2.13 -9.53
CA GLY A 54 5.46 -3.01 -9.28
C GLY A 54 5.97 -2.90 -7.85
N ILE A 55 6.05 -1.69 -7.32
CA ILE A 55 6.45 -1.43 -5.93
C ILE A 55 5.46 -2.08 -4.95
N VAL A 56 4.16 -1.84 -5.11
CA VAL A 56 3.13 -2.42 -4.23
C VAL A 56 3.17 -3.96 -4.30
N THR A 57 3.40 -4.52 -5.48
CA THR A 57 3.53 -5.98 -5.68
C THR A 57 4.75 -6.56 -4.94
N GLN A 58 5.89 -5.86 -4.96
CA GLN A 58 7.10 -6.27 -4.24
C GLN A 58 6.91 -6.16 -2.71
N GLN A 59 6.08 -5.23 -2.25
CA GLN A 59 5.78 -5.03 -0.83
C GLN A 59 4.73 -5.99 -0.26
N PHE A 60 4.06 -6.78 -1.10
CA PHE A 60 2.96 -7.67 -0.67
C PHE A 60 3.32 -8.52 0.55
N ASP A 61 4.49 -9.16 0.56
CA ASP A 61 4.87 -10.09 1.63
C ASP A 61 5.00 -9.36 2.98
N LEU A 62 5.37 -8.07 2.96
CA LEU A 62 5.44 -7.23 4.16
C LEU A 62 4.05 -6.85 4.67
N TYR A 63 3.11 -6.53 3.77
CA TYR A 63 1.70 -6.34 4.14
C TYR A 63 1.10 -7.63 4.70
N ALA A 64 1.36 -8.77 4.05
CA ALA A 64 0.88 -10.08 4.46
C ALA A 64 1.42 -10.49 5.83
N ALA A 65 2.70 -10.19 6.13
CA ALA A 65 3.31 -10.44 7.44
C ALA A 65 2.87 -9.44 8.52
N GLY A 66 2.21 -8.33 8.16
CA GLY A 66 1.89 -7.25 9.10
C GLY A 66 3.10 -6.38 9.47
N LEU A 67 4.20 -6.48 8.72
CA LEU A 67 5.42 -5.67 8.89
C LEU A 67 5.32 -4.32 8.16
N MET A 68 4.33 -4.17 7.28
CA MET A 68 4.02 -2.93 6.57
C MET A 68 2.50 -2.69 6.56
N GLY A 69 2.08 -1.43 6.52
CA GLY A 69 0.68 -1.03 6.54
C GLY A 69 0.22 -0.54 7.91
N CYS A 70 -1.09 -0.57 8.16
CA CYS A 70 -1.67 -0.03 9.38
C CYS A 70 -1.66 -1.06 10.52
N ALA A 71 -1.44 -0.57 11.73
CA ALA A 71 -1.56 -1.36 12.97
C ALA A 71 -2.96 -1.94 13.20
N CYS A 72 -4.00 -1.48 12.50
CA CYS A 72 -5.33 -2.09 12.57
C CYS A 72 -5.44 -3.44 11.86
N GLY A 73 -4.41 -3.87 11.11
CA GLY A 73 -4.41 -5.17 10.41
C GLY A 73 -5.13 -5.19 9.07
N HIS A 74 -5.77 -4.10 8.65
CA HIS A 74 -6.56 -4.07 7.41
C HIS A 74 -5.76 -4.49 6.15
N GLN A 75 -4.52 -4.00 5.98
CA GLN A 75 -3.67 -4.39 4.85
C GLN A 75 -3.30 -5.88 4.88
N ARG A 76 -3.10 -6.45 6.08
CA ARG A 76 -2.82 -7.89 6.26
C ARG A 76 -4.02 -8.74 5.87
N GLU A 77 -5.21 -8.34 6.29
CA GLU A 77 -6.46 -8.99 5.88
C GLU A 77 -6.70 -8.87 4.38
N ARG A 78 -6.46 -7.69 3.81
CA ARG A 78 -6.59 -7.46 2.37
C ARG A 78 -5.62 -8.34 1.57
N ALA A 79 -4.35 -8.44 1.99
CA ALA A 79 -3.37 -9.32 1.37
C ALA A 79 -3.82 -10.78 1.41
N ARG A 80 -4.36 -11.25 2.55
CA ARG A 80 -4.93 -12.59 2.68
C ARG A 80 -6.06 -12.86 1.68
N SER A 81 -6.94 -11.90 1.46
CA SER A 81 -8.03 -12.03 0.48
C SER A 81 -7.57 -11.96 -0.97
N LEU A 82 -6.47 -11.26 -1.26
CA LEU A 82 -5.93 -11.13 -2.62
C LEU A 82 -5.21 -12.39 -3.09
N ASP A 83 -4.38 -12.97 -2.22
CA ASP A 83 -3.59 -14.17 -2.52
C ASP A 83 -3.34 -14.96 -1.22
N PRO A 84 -4.24 -15.92 -0.90
CA PRO A 84 -4.15 -16.71 0.33
C PRO A 84 -2.88 -17.55 0.42
N GLU A 85 -2.40 -18.10 -0.71
CA GLU A 85 -1.23 -18.96 -0.76
C GLU A 85 0.05 -18.17 -0.50
N ARG A 86 0.22 -17.05 -1.20
CA ARG A 86 1.36 -16.14 -0.97
C ARG A 86 1.31 -15.53 0.43
N TRP A 87 0.12 -15.23 0.95
CA TRP A 87 -0.04 -14.78 2.33
C TRP A 87 0.45 -15.82 3.33
N GLN A 88 0.08 -17.09 3.17
CA GLN A 88 0.54 -18.17 4.03
C GLN A 88 2.06 -18.35 3.95
N ALA A 89 2.64 -18.30 2.75
CA ALA A 89 4.09 -18.35 2.56
C ALA A 89 4.81 -17.18 3.25
N ALA A 90 4.24 -15.98 3.19
CA ALA A 90 4.80 -14.80 3.86
C ALA A 90 4.76 -14.94 5.40
N GLN A 91 3.68 -15.50 5.96
CA GLN A 91 3.58 -15.80 7.39
C GLN A 91 4.65 -16.79 7.86
N GLN A 92 5.00 -17.78 7.03
CA GLN A 92 6.07 -18.73 7.33
C GLN A 92 7.46 -18.11 7.21
N ARG A 93 7.67 -17.20 6.26
CA ARG A 93 8.95 -16.50 6.05
C ARG A 93 9.26 -15.48 7.14
N TYR A 94 8.24 -14.83 7.67
CA TYR A 94 8.33 -13.80 8.70
C TYR A 94 7.53 -14.21 9.94
N PRO A 95 8.00 -15.21 10.72
CA PRO A 95 7.35 -15.56 11.97
C PRO A 95 7.46 -14.38 12.95
N SER A 96 6.31 -13.94 13.46
CA SER A 96 6.19 -12.88 14.48
C SER A 96 6.59 -13.36 15.86
#